data_AF-A0A7K6ST03-F1
#
_entry.id   AF-A0A7K6ST03-F1
#
_cell.length_a   1.000
_cell.length_b   1.000
_cell.length_c   1.000
_cell.angle_alpha   90.00
_cell.angle_beta   90.00
_cell.angle_gamma   90.00
#
_symmetry.space_group_name_H-M   'P 1'
#
loop_
_entity.id
_entity.type
_entity.pdbx_description
1 polymer ?
#
loop_
_entity_poly.entity_id
_entity_poly.type
_entity_poly.pdbx_seq_one_letter_code
_entity_poly.pdbx_strand_id
1 'polypeptide(L)'
;MTCKIAAAVLTLLLISVVGIKGKALPRLAIELRCQCISTHSKFIHPKFIHNVNLIPSGPHCKNVEVIATLTDGREVCLEPTAPWVKLIIKAILDK
;
A
#
# COMPACT_ATOMS: atom_id res chain seq x y z
N MET A 1 -8.68 63.33 4.45
CA MET A 1 -7.49 62.47 4.22
C MET A 1 -7.46 61.24 5.15
N THR A 2 -8.12 61.30 6.31
CA THR A 2 -8.20 60.24 7.35
C THR A 2 -9.13 59.06 7.02
N CYS A 3 -10.23 59.27 6.28
CA CYS A 3 -11.19 58.20 5.97
C CYS A 3 -10.64 57.13 4.99
N LYS A 4 -9.73 57.52 4.09
CA LYS A 4 -9.08 56.58 3.14
C LYS A 4 -8.14 55.62 3.87
N ILE A 5 -7.46 56.11 4.89
CA ILE A 5 -6.52 55.33 5.72
C ILE A 5 -7.30 54.36 6.60
N ALA A 6 -8.40 54.83 7.21
CA ALA A 6 -9.30 53.98 8.01
C ALA A 6 -9.91 52.84 7.17
N ALA A 7 -10.35 53.14 5.95
CA ALA A 7 -10.87 52.13 5.03
C ALA A 7 -9.81 51.09 4.64
N ALA A 8 -8.59 51.54 4.32
CA ALA A 8 -7.47 50.67 3.95
C ALA A 8 -7.06 49.74 5.10
N VAL A 9 -7.01 50.25 6.33
CA VAL A 9 -6.68 49.46 7.53
C VAL A 9 -7.77 48.42 7.82
N LEU A 10 -9.04 48.80 7.69
CA LEU A 10 -10.16 47.87 7.88
C LEU A 10 -10.17 46.75 6.84
N THR A 11 -9.86 47.06 5.58
CA THR A 11 -9.72 46.03 4.54
C THR A 11 -8.53 45.09 4.79
N LEU A 12 -7.41 45.60 5.31
CA LEU A 12 -6.25 44.77 5.63
C LEU A 12 -6.55 43.79 6.78
N LEU A 13 -7.31 44.24 7.78
CA LEU A 13 -7.70 43.43 8.94
C LEU A 13 -8.69 42.31 8.59
N LEU A 14 -9.53 42.49 7.57
CA LEU A 14 -10.47 41.46 7.12
C LEU A 14 -9.74 40.33 6.37
N ILE A 15 -8.62 40.64 5.70
CA ILE A 15 -7.85 39.67 4.92
C ILE A 15 -7.06 38.72 5.85
N SER A 16 -6.67 39.15 7.05
CA SER A 16 -5.88 38.33 7.99
C SER A 16 -6.70 37.25 8.73
N VAL A 17 -8.04 37.31 8.71
CA VAL A 17 -8.92 36.31 9.34
C VAL A 17 -9.11 35.05 8.49
N VAL A 18 -8.71 35.06 7.22
CA VAL A 18 -8.68 33.85 6.37
C VAL A 18 -7.42 33.03 6.68
N GLY A 19 -7.29 32.66 7.96
CA GLY A 19 -6.30 31.70 8.43
C GLY A 19 -6.54 30.35 7.76
N ILE A 20 -5.48 29.85 7.13
CA ILE A 20 -5.41 28.64 6.32
C ILE A 20 -6.10 27.48 7.04
N LYS A 21 -7.28 27.07 6.56
CA LYS A 21 -7.80 25.72 6.84
C LYS A 21 -6.86 24.75 6.14
N GLY A 22 -5.77 24.39 6.82
CA GLY A 22 -4.92 23.30 6.42
C GLY A 22 -5.80 22.06 6.34
N LYS A 23 -6.08 21.61 5.12
CA LYS A 23 -6.67 20.29 4.91
C LYS A 23 -5.61 19.33 5.42
N ALA A 24 -5.79 18.82 6.64
CA ALA A 24 -5.11 17.60 7.02
C ALA A 24 -5.58 16.56 5.98
N LEU A 25 -4.74 16.30 4.98
CA LEU A 25 -4.88 15.11 4.16
C LEU A 25 -5.03 13.98 5.18
N PRO A 26 -6.08 13.13 5.09
CA PRO A 26 -6.09 11.93 5.89
C PRO A 26 -4.77 11.26 5.59
N ARG A 27 -3.88 11.20 6.58
CA ARG A 27 -2.74 10.31 6.47
C ARG A 27 -3.41 8.99 6.24
N LEU A 28 -3.30 8.46 5.03
CA LEU A 28 -3.57 7.06 4.78
C LEU A 28 -2.61 6.37 5.74
N ALA A 29 -3.10 6.04 6.93
CA ALA A 29 -2.54 4.99 7.74
C ALA A 29 -2.81 3.72 6.94
N ILE A 30 -2.10 3.57 5.82
CA ILE A 30 -1.81 2.29 5.23
C ILE A 30 -0.98 1.64 6.31
N GLU A 31 -1.66 0.88 7.17
CA GLU A 31 -1.03 0.00 8.11
C GLU A 31 0.09 -0.72 7.34
N LEU A 32 1.33 -0.60 7.83
CA LEU A 32 2.52 -1.24 7.27
C LEU A 32 2.49 -2.76 7.50
N ARG A 33 1.34 -3.37 7.24
CA ARG A 33 1.05 -4.76 7.53
C ARG A 33 1.17 -5.53 6.24
N CYS A 34 2.06 -6.51 6.26
CA CYS A 34 2.12 -7.57 5.28
C CYS A 34 0.73 -8.21 5.13
N GLN A 35 0.35 -8.61 3.92
CA GLN A 35 -0.93 -9.25 3.66
C GLN A 35 -0.97 -10.67 4.26
N CYS A 36 0.18 -11.33 4.32
CA CYS A 36 0.36 -12.67 4.83
C CYS A 36 0.67 -12.68 6.33
N ILE A 37 -0.22 -13.27 7.11
CA ILE A 37 -0.02 -13.54 8.55
C ILE A 37 0.76 -14.85 8.76
N SER A 38 0.52 -15.83 7.89
CA SER A 38 1.16 -17.15 7.92
C SER A 38 1.43 -17.65 6.51
N THR A 39 2.48 -18.45 6.35
CA THR A 39 2.87 -19.04 5.06
C THR A 39 2.61 -20.55 5.04
N HIS A 40 2.35 -21.07 3.84
CA HIS A 40 2.18 -22.49 3.56
C HIS A 40 3.38 -23.01 2.77
N SER A 41 4.10 -23.97 3.35
CA SER A 41 5.33 -24.53 2.77
C SER A 41 5.13 -25.85 2.02
N LYS A 42 4.03 -26.58 2.30
CA LYS A 42 3.76 -27.86 1.65
C LYS A 42 3.45 -27.64 0.16
N PHE A 43 3.93 -28.57 -0.66
CA PHE A 43 3.73 -28.52 -2.10
C PHE A 43 2.25 -28.54 -2.47
N ILE A 44 1.84 -27.62 -3.34
CA ILE A 44 0.51 -27.57 -3.96
C ILE A 44 0.69 -27.87 -5.44
N HIS A 45 -0.04 -28.87 -5.94
CA HIS A 45 0.05 -29.23 -7.35
C HIS A 45 -0.45 -28.07 -8.24
N PRO A 46 0.29 -27.68 -9.31
CA PRO A 46 -0.06 -26.52 -10.15
C PRO A 46 -1.48 -26.53 -10.71
N LYS A 47 -2.07 -27.71 -10.93
CA LYS A 47 -3.48 -27.90 -11.33
C LYS A 47 -4.48 -27.18 -10.42
N PHE A 48 -4.15 -26.99 -9.15
CA PHE A 48 -5.02 -26.31 -8.18
C PHE A 48 -4.71 -24.82 -8.05
N ILE A 49 -3.66 -24.31 -8.69
CA ILE A 49 -3.25 -22.91 -8.64
C ILE A 49 -3.80 -22.21 -9.89
N HIS A 50 -4.65 -21.21 -9.67
CA HIS A 50 -5.21 -20.39 -10.74
C HIS A 50 -4.29 -19.22 -11.10
N ASN A 51 -3.76 -18.52 -10.08
CA ASN A 51 -2.88 -17.38 -10.25
C ASN A 51 -1.85 -17.32 -9.12
N VAL A 52 -0.71 -16.67 -9.37
CA VAL A 52 0.31 -16.37 -8.36
C VAL A 52 0.71 -14.91 -8.47
N ASN A 53 0.58 -14.17 -7.37
CA ASN A 53 1.03 -12.80 -7.23
C ASN A 53 2.34 -12.75 -6.42
N LEU A 54 3.36 -12.11 -6.97
CA LEU A 54 4.64 -11.89 -6.30
C LEU A 54 4.71 -10.43 -5.85
N ILE A 55 4.74 -10.22 -4.53
CA ILE A 55 4.88 -8.91 -3.92
C ILE A 55 6.30 -8.80 -3.36
N PRO A 56 7.17 -7.96 -3.96
CA PRO A 56 8.53 -7.77 -3.45
C PRO A 56 8.52 -7.05 -2.11
N SER A 57 9.60 -7.20 -1.35
CA SER A 57 9.79 -6.42 -0.13
C SER A 57 9.86 -4.93 -0.45
N GLY A 58 9.28 -4.11 0.43
CA GLY A 58 9.21 -2.67 0.25
C GLY A 58 8.94 -1.91 1.55
N PRO A 59 8.73 -0.58 1.45
CA PRO A 59 8.48 0.26 2.61
C PRO A 59 7.26 -0.18 3.43
N HIS A 60 6.28 -0.84 2.81
CA HIS A 60 5.04 -1.28 3.44
C HIS A 60 5.13 -2.68 4.08
N CYS A 61 6.03 -3.54 3.62
CA CYS A 61 6.27 -4.87 4.18
C CYS A 61 7.70 -5.31 3.87
N LYS A 62 8.48 -5.67 4.91
CA LYS A 62 9.88 -6.09 4.75
C LYS A 62 10.04 -7.48 4.13
N ASN A 63 8.99 -8.29 4.16
CA ASN A 63 9.00 -9.66 3.66
C ASN A 63 8.61 -9.68 2.19
N VAL A 64 9.15 -10.64 1.43
CA VAL A 64 8.61 -10.98 0.12
C VAL A 64 7.36 -11.82 0.35
N GLU A 65 6.27 -11.48 -0.32
CA GLU A 65 5.02 -12.23 -0.22
C GLU A 65 4.72 -12.91 -1.56
N VAL A 66 4.35 -14.19 -1.50
CA VAL A 66 3.93 -14.96 -2.66
C VAL A 66 2.52 -15.44 -2.38
N ILE A 67 1.53 -14.90 -3.07
CA ILE A 67 0.12 -15.20 -2.81
C ILE A 67 -0.40 -16.00 -3.99
N ALA A 68 -0.81 -17.25 -3.74
CA ALA A 68 -1.44 -18.09 -4.73
C ALA A 68 -2.96 -18.06 -4.58
N THR A 69 -3.67 -17.73 -5.65
CA THR A 69 -5.11 -17.92 -5.75
C THR A 69 -5.35 -19.33 -6.27
N LEU A 70 -6.04 -20.15 -5.49
CA LEU A 70 -6.40 -21.51 -5.87
C LEU A 70 -7.62 -21.51 -6.82
N THR A 71 -7.80 -22.60 -7.56
CA THR A 71 -8.94 -22.79 -8.47
C THR A 71 -10.31 -22.76 -7.78
N ASP A 72 -10.37 -23.00 -6.48
CA ASP A 72 -11.58 -22.86 -5.66
C ASP A 72 -11.79 -21.44 -5.10
N GLY A 73 -10.95 -20.48 -5.50
CA GLY A 73 -11.01 -19.08 -5.10
C GLY A 73 -10.31 -18.76 -3.78
N ARG A 74 -9.78 -19.74 -3.05
CA ARG A 74 -9.04 -19.48 -1.82
C ARG A 74 -7.68 -18.87 -2.11
N GLU A 75 -7.27 -17.92 -1.29
CA GLU A 75 -5.92 -17.35 -1.33
C GLU A 75 -5.04 -18.00 -0.28
N VAL A 76 -3.83 -18.37 -0.68
CA VAL A 76 -2.84 -19.01 0.18
C VAL A 76 -1.50 -18.32 0.00
N CYS A 77 -0.96 -17.80 1.10
CA CYS A 77 0.40 -17.30 1.15
C CYS A 77 1.39 -18.47 1.12
N LEU A 78 2.31 -18.48 0.17
CA LEU A 78 3.33 -19.50 0.00
C LEU A 78 4.64 -19.08 0.66
N GLU A 79 5.35 -20.06 1.23
CA GLU A 79 6.65 -19.82 1.88
C GLU A 79 7.75 -19.53 0.83
N PRO A 80 8.30 -18.30 0.75
CA PRO A 80 9.27 -17.94 -0.29
C PRO A 80 10.58 -18.74 -0.22
N THR A 81 10.90 -19.30 0.94
CA THR A 81 12.11 -20.10 1.15
C THR A 81 11.99 -21.54 0.63
N ALA A 82 10.76 -22.04 0.38
CA ALA A 82 10.53 -23.40 -0.08
C ALA A 82 11.06 -23.62 -1.53
N PRO A 83 11.73 -24.75 -1.83
CA PRO A 83 12.37 -24.97 -3.13
C PRO A 83 11.44 -24.83 -4.34
N TRP A 84 10.22 -25.38 -4.24
CA TRP A 84 9.24 -25.32 -5.33
C TRP A 84 8.69 -23.90 -5.54
N VAL A 85 8.56 -23.10 -4.48
CA VAL A 85 8.13 -21.70 -4.56
C VAL A 85 9.20 -20.85 -5.23
N LYS A 86 10.49 -21.10 -4.93
CA LYS A 86 11.61 -20.44 -5.62
C LYS A 86 11.60 -20.67 -7.13
N LEU A 87 11.23 -21.88 -7.57
CA LEU A 87 11.09 -22.17 -9.00
C LEU A 87 9.97 -21.35 -9.64
N ILE A 88 8.84 -21.18 -8.94
CA ILE A 88 7.73 -20.32 -9.41
C ILE A 88 8.17 -18.87 -9.49
N ILE A 89 8.82 -18.34 -8.44
CA ILE A 89 9.35 -16.97 -8.42
C ILE A 89 10.29 -16.75 -9.60
N LYS A 90 11.21 -17.68 -9.84
CA LYS A 90 12.14 -17.61 -10.96
C LYS A 90 11.40 -17.59 -12.31
N ALA A 91 10.41 -18.47 -12.50
CA ALA A 91 9.62 -18.49 -13.72
C ALA A 91 8.81 -17.20 -13.96
N ILE A 92 8.39 -16.51 -12.89
CA ILE A 92 7.72 -15.20 -12.97
C ILE A 92 8.71 -14.09 -13.37
N LEU A 93 9.93 -14.10 -12.80
CA LEU A 93 10.97 -13.09 -13.05
C LEU A 93 11.70 -13.27 -14.38
N ASP A 94 11.79 -14.51 -14.89
CA ASP A 94 12.44 -14.85 -16.16
C ASP A 94 11.53 -14.57 -17.38
N LYS A 95 10.31 -14.09 -17.16
CA LYS A 95 9.34 -13.70 -18.21
C LYS A 95 9.48 -12.23 -18.56
#